data_AF-A0A0R3TXQ9-F1
#
_entry.id   AF-A0A0R3TXQ9-F1
#
_cell.length_a   1.000
_cell.length_b   1.000
_cell.length_c   1.000
_cell.angle_alpha   90.00
_cell.angle_beta   90.00
_cell.angle_gamma   90.00
#
_symmetry.space_group_name_H-M   'P 1'
#
loop_
_entity.id
_entity.type
_entity.pdbx_description
1 polymer ?
#
loop_
_entity_poly.entity_id
_entity_poly.type
_entity_poly.pdbx_seq_one_letter_code
_entity_poly.pdbx_strand_id
1 'polypeptide(L)'
;MRVKYVYVYGDNQFLNAMQLAIKFNKFLVNPQIIDEDSREDVNVIFPNPQGLIVMLSDKLIEPILVDIHQALSLPLRFGFLSLRESELLRICEILDLSDLGRLAATCRRMNKFINTSEALWRRLTMNLLPATSNEYNSETIERVIKEHGKCPSRIAFKNLYEVRISSLSSR
;
A
#
# COMPACT_ATOMS: atom_id res chain seq x y z
N MET A 1 12.39 3.37 -32.89
CA MET A 1 12.89 2.79 -31.62
C MET A 1 12.14 1.48 -31.37
N ARG A 2 12.79 0.30 -31.43
CA ARG A 2 12.13 -1.00 -31.24
C ARG A 2 11.92 -1.26 -29.75
N VAL A 3 10.67 -1.38 -29.29
CA VAL A 3 10.35 -1.75 -27.91
C VAL A 3 10.64 -3.23 -27.73
N LYS A 4 11.55 -3.58 -26.80
CA LYS A 4 11.87 -4.97 -26.46
C LYS A 4 10.95 -5.43 -25.32
N TYR A 5 10.42 -6.65 -25.45
CA TYR A 5 9.61 -7.30 -24.43
C TYR A 5 10.32 -8.55 -23.92
N VAL A 6 10.18 -8.83 -22.63
CA VAL A 6 10.52 -10.12 -22.01
C VAL A 6 9.24 -10.87 -21.75
N TYR A 7 9.19 -12.14 -22.13
CA TYR A 7 8.06 -13.01 -21.88
C TYR A 7 8.36 -13.89 -20.69
N VAL A 8 7.53 -13.80 -19.66
CA VAL A 8 7.59 -14.70 -18.50
C VAL A 8 6.49 -15.73 -18.67
N TYR A 9 6.88 -17.00 -18.53
CA TYR A 9 5.99 -18.16 -18.63
C TYR A 9 5.81 -18.76 -17.25
N GLY A 10 4.55 -18.91 -16.83
CA GLY A 10 4.20 -19.82 -15.75
C GLY A 10 3.85 -21.17 -16.37
N ASP A 11 4.78 -22.13 -16.32
CA ASP A 11 4.52 -23.48 -16.83
C ASP A 11 3.92 -24.32 -15.70
N ASN A 12 2.65 -24.68 -15.84
CA ASN A 12 1.93 -25.48 -14.86
C ASN A 12 1.06 -26.48 -15.61
N GLN A 13 1.28 -27.78 -15.40
CA GLN A 13 0.64 -28.87 -16.15
C GLN A 13 -0.90 -28.90 -16.02
N PHE A 14 -1.47 -28.10 -15.12
CA PHE A 14 -2.90 -28.03 -14.80
C PHE A 14 -3.60 -26.77 -15.31
N LEU A 15 -2.87 -25.76 -15.82
CA LEU A 15 -3.42 -24.45 -16.19
C LEU A 15 -2.90 -23.99 -17.56
N ASN A 16 -3.72 -23.29 -18.34
CA ASN A 16 -3.30 -22.68 -19.59
C ASN A 16 -2.05 -21.82 -19.36
N ALA A 17 -1.02 -21.98 -20.19
CA ALA A 17 0.23 -21.23 -20.07
C ALA A 17 -0.05 -19.72 -20.06
N MET A 18 0.12 -19.08 -18.89
CA MET A 18 0.01 -17.63 -18.78
C MET A 18 1.32 -16.99 -19.24
N GLN A 19 1.20 -16.13 -20.25
CA GLN A 19 2.31 -15.37 -20.80
C GLN A 19 2.15 -13.89 -20.43
N LEU A 20 3.15 -13.34 -19.76
CA LEU A 20 3.21 -11.91 -19.45
C LEU A 20 4.32 -11.24 -20.27
N ALA A 21 3.94 -10.24 -21.07
CA ALA A 21 4.90 -9.40 -21.79
C ALA A 21 5.30 -8.19 -20.94
N ILE A 22 6.57 -8.14 -20.55
CA ILE A 22 7.14 -7.08 -19.72
C ILE A 22 8.00 -6.18 -20.60
N LYS A 23 7.78 -4.86 -20.55
CA LYS A 23 8.62 -3.90 -21.28
C LYS A 23 10.03 -3.90 -20.68
N PHE A 24 11.01 -4.30 -21.48
CA PHE A 24 12.41 -4.45 -21.05
C PHE A 24 12.93 -3.16 -20.41
N ASN A 25 12.84 -2.04 -21.12
CA ASN A 25 13.37 -0.74 -20.68
C ASN A 25 12.70 -0.15 -19.42
N LYS A 26 11.55 -0.70 -18.99
CA LYS A 26 10.85 -0.20 -17.80
C LYS A 26 11.34 -0.87 -16.52
N PHE A 27 11.84 -2.10 -16.63
CA PHE A 27 12.16 -2.94 -15.47
C PHE A 27 13.56 -3.54 -15.52
N LEU A 28 14.23 -3.50 -16.67
CA LEU A 28 15.55 -4.09 -16.88
C LEU A 28 16.46 -3.07 -17.56
N VAL A 29 17.69 -2.98 -17.07
CA VAL A 29 18.81 -2.38 -17.79
C VAL A 29 19.49 -3.45 -18.64
N ASN A 30 19.98 -3.09 -19.82
CA ASN A 30 20.69 -4.04 -20.66
C ASN A 30 22.00 -4.47 -19.97
N PRO A 31 22.18 -5.76 -19.63
CA PRO A 31 23.36 -6.22 -18.89
C PRO A 31 24.69 -6.01 -19.66
N GLN A 32 24.63 -5.84 -20.99
CA GLN A 32 25.81 -5.51 -21.81
C GLN A 32 26.31 -4.06 -21.61
N ILE A 33 25.51 -3.19 -20.99
CA ILE A 33 25.85 -1.80 -20.70
C ILE A 33 26.29 -1.64 -19.23
N ILE A 34 26.06 -2.66 -18.40
CA ILE A 34 26.42 -2.65 -16.98
C ILE A 34 27.85 -3.18 -16.83
N ASP A 35 28.68 -2.41 -16.13
CA ASP A 35 30.04 -2.77 -15.74
C ASP A 35 30.04 -4.07 -14.92
N GLU A 36 31.07 -4.91 -15.09
CA GLU A 36 31.09 -6.25 -14.49
C GLU A 36 30.95 -6.20 -12.96
N ASP A 37 31.60 -5.24 -12.32
CA ASP A 37 31.56 -5.03 -10.87
C ASP A 37 30.17 -4.59 -10.35
N SER A 38 29.31 -4.06 -11.22
CA SER A 38 27.97 -3.56 -10.86
C SER A 38 26.85 -4.56 -11.15
N ARG A 39 27.17 -5.73 -11.74
CA ARG A 39 26.18 -6.77 -12.08
C ARG A 39 25.66 -7.55 -10.87
N GLU A 40 26.30 -7.44 -9.71
CA GLU A 40 25.79 -8.07 -8.49
C GLU A 40 24.72 -7.22 -7.79
N ASP A 41 24.62 -5.92 -8.10
CA ASP A 41 23.60 -5.04 -7.52
C ASP A 41 22.27 -5.16 -8.28
N VAL A 42 21.29 -5.76 -7.61
CA VAL A 42 19.91 -5.91 -8.08
C VAL A 42 19.29 -4.57 -8.49
N ASN A 43 19.63 -3.46 -7.82
CA ASN A 43 19.06 -2.15 -8.14
C ASN A 43 19.66 -1.54 -9.41
N VAL A 44 20.86 -1.96 -9.81
CA VAL A 44 21.50 -1.54 -11.07
C VAL A 44 20.91 -2.31 -12.26
N ILE A 45 20.60 -3.59 -12.07
CA ILE A 45 19.97 -4.42 -13.11
C ILE A 45 18.49 -4.09 -13.26
N PHE A 46 17.80 -3.88 -12.14
CA PHE A 46 16.38 -3.61 -12.07
C PHE A 46 16.15 -2.21 -11.50
N PRO A 47 15.87 -1.19 -12.34
CA PRO A 47 15.66 0.19 -11.88
C PRO A 47 14.46 0.36 -10.93
N ASN A 48 13.53 -0.60 -10.96
CA ASN A 48 12.37 -0.63 -10.09
C ASN A 48 12.01 -2.09 -9.75
N PRO A 49 12.78 -2.73 -8.85
CA PRO A 49 12.61 -4.14 -8.54
C PRO A 49 11.27 -4.39 -7.84
N GLN A 50 10.86 -3.48 -6.95
CA GLN A 50 9.56 -3.55 -6.27
C GLN A 50 8.38 -3.45 -7.25
N GLY A 51 8.45 -2.53 -8.21
CA GLY A 51 7.42 -2.43 -9.24
C GLY A 51 7.34 -3.66 -10.14
N LEU A 52 8.48 -4.31 -10.41
CA LEU A 52 8.52 -5.58 -11.15
C LEU A 52 7.89 -6.71 -10.34
N ILE A 53 8.24 -6.83 -9.04
CA ILE A 53 7.67 -7.84 -8.13
C ILE A 53 6.15 -7.68 -8.06
N VAL A 54 5.64 -6.46 -7.82
CA VAL A 54 4.20 -6.19 -7.77
C VAL A 54 3.53 -6.59 -9.08
N MET A 55 4.11 -6.24 -10.23
CA MET A 55 3.55 -6.61 -11.53
C MET A 55 3.50 -8.12 -11.74
N LEU A 56 4.58 -8.84 -11.41
CA LEU A 56 4.64 -10.29 -11.52
C LEU A 56 3.62 -10.96 -10.59
N SER A 57 3.54 -10.51 -9.34
CA SER A 57 2.57 -11.01 -8.36
C SER A 57 1.13 -10.80 -8.85
N ASP A 58 0.78 -9.59 -9.28
CA ASP A 58 -0.59 -9.27 -9.69
C ASP A 58 -1.00 -9.90 -11.01
N LYS A 59 -0.08 -10.02 -11.97
CA LYS A 59 -0.42 -10.42 -13.36
C LYS A 59 -0.13 -11.87 -13.69
N LEU A 60 0.72 -12.53 -12.92
CA LEU A 60 1.14 -13.91 -13.16
C LEU A 60 0.76 -14.80 -11.98
N ILE A 61 1.13 -14.42 -10.76
CA ILE A 61 0.94 -15.28 -9.59
C ILE A 61 -0.53 -15.30 -9.15
N GLU A 62 -1.18 -14.14 -9.00
CA GLU A 62 -2.55 -14.06 -8.49
C GLU A 62 -3.57 -14.81 -9.36
N PRO A 63 -3.55 -14.71 -10.70
CA PRO A 63 -4.43 -15.50 -11.55
C PRO A 63 -4.24 -17.01 -11.40
N ILE A 64 -2.98 -17.49 -11.32
CA ILE A 64 -2.67 -18.92 -11.07
C ILE A 64 -3.28 -19.36 -9.73
N LEU A 65 -3.16 -18.53 -8.69
CA LEU A 65 -3.72 -18.84 -7.38
C LEU A 65 -5.25 -18.84 -7.39
N VAL A 66 -5.89 -17.95 -8.15
CA VAL A 66 -7.34 -17.96 -8.36
C VAL A 66 -7.78 -19.25 -9.03
N ASP A 67 -7.11 -19.67 -10.11
CA ASP A 67 -7.47 -20.87 -10.84
C ASP A 67 -7.28 -22.13 -9.99
N ILE A 68 -6.19 -22.21 -9.20
CA ILE A 68 -5.98 -23.29 -8.23
C ILE A 68 -7.13 -23.32 -7.21
N HIS A 69 -7.54 -22.17 -6.68
CA HIS A 69 -8.65 -22.10 -5.73
C HIS A 69 -9.96 -22.58 -6.35
N GLN A 70 -10.23 -22.23 -7.61
CA GLN A 70 -11.41 -22.71 -8.34
C GLN A 70 -11.36 -24.23 -8.58
N ALA A 71 -10.22 -24.73 -9.09
CA ALA A 71 -10.04 -26.15 -9.39
C ALA A 71 -10.15 -27.04 -8.14
N LEU A 72 -9.65 -26.57 -7.00
CA LEU A 72 -9.68 -27.27 -5.73
C LEU A 72 -10.91 -26.95 -4.87
N SER A 73 -11.86 -26.14 -5.38
CA SER A 73 -13.04 -25.68 -4.62
C SER A 73 -12.69 -25.06 -3.27
N LEU A 74 -11.54 -24.39 -3.18
CA LEU A 74 -11.09 -23.70 -1.97
C LEU A 74 -11.90 -22.40 -1.78
N PRO A 75 -12.01 -21.89 -0.53
CA PRO A 75 -12.62 -20.60 -0.28
C PRO A 75 -12.02 -19.51 -1.17
N LEU A 76 -12.86 -18.62 -1.70
CA LEU A 76 -12.44 -17.48 -2.50
C LEU A 76 -11.38 -16.67 -1.74
N ARG A 77 -10.27 -16.35 -2.42
CA ARG A 77 -9.30 -15.40 -1.91
C ARG A 77 -9.94 -14.02 -1.86
N PHE A 78 -10.41 -13.63 -0.69
CA PHE A 78 -10.76 -12.24 -0.44
C PHE A 78 -9.46 -11.44 -0.37
N GLY A 79 -9.08 -10.81 -1.48
CA GLY A 79 -8.03 -9.80 -1.46
C GLY A 79 -8.42 -8.71 -0.48
N PHE A 80 -7.46 -8.16 0.27
CA PHE A 80 -7.76 -7.14 1.28
C PHE A 80 -8.59 -5.97 0.71
N LEU A 81 -8.33 -5.57 -0.54
CA LEU A 81 -9.07 -4.53 -1.27
C LEU A 81 -10.46 -4.95 -1.81
N SER A 82 -10.80 -6.23 -1.72
CA SER A 82 -12.11 -6.78 -2.09
C SER A 82 -13.12 -6.74 -0.93
N LEU A 83 -12.64 -6.49 0.28
CA LEU A 83 -13.48 -6.28 1.45
C LEU A 83 -14.34 -5.01 1.26
N ARG A 84 -15.51 -4.99 1.91
CA ARG A 84 -16.35 -3.78 1.97
C ARG A 84 -15.62 -2.70 2.75
N GLU A 85 -15.94 -1.46 2.45
CA GLU A 85 -15.31 -0.30 3.11
C GLU A 85 -15.45 -0.33 4.64
N SER A 86 -16.55 -0.87 5.15
CA SER A 86 -16.77 -1.02 6.60
C SER A 86 -15.81 -2.00 7.26
N GLU A 87 -15.42 -3.08 6.57
CA GLU A 87 -14.46 -4.07 7.06
C GLU A 87 -13.04 -3.53 6.96
N LEU A 88 -12.71 -2.88 5.84
CA LEU A 88 -11.43 -2.17 5.68
C LEU A 88 -11.22 -1.12 6.77
N LEU A 89 -12.26 -0.36 7.10
CA LEU A 89 -12.19 0.67 8.15
C LEU A 89 -11.90 0.06 9.51
N ARG A 90 -12.57 -1.04 9.86
CA ARG A 90 -12.33 -1.74 11.14
C ARG A 90 -10.90 -2.27 11.25
N ILE A 91 -10.34 -2.79 10.17
CA ILE A 91 -8.97 -3.30 10.18
C ILE A 91 -7.98 -2.14 10.28
N CYS A 92 -8.16 -1.09 9.49
CA CYS A 92 -7.31 0.10 9.53
C CYS A 92 -7.38 0.85 10.88
N GLU A 93 -8.52 0.82 11.57
CA GLU A 93 -8.69 1.44 12.89
C GLU A 93 -7.83 0.80 13.99
N ILE A 94 -7.49 -0.48 13.85
CA ILE A 94 -6.68 -1.23 14.82
C ILE A 94 -5.17 -0.94 14.62
N LEU A 95 -4.78 -0.47 13.44
CA LEU A 95 -3.38 -0.26 13.08
C LEU A 95 -2.84 1.06 13.62
N ASP A 96 -1.59 1.03 14.06
CA ASP A 96 -0.84 2.25 14.38
C ASP A 96 -0.61 3.12 13.14
N LEU A 97 -0.38 4.42 13.35
CA LEU A 97 -0.17 5.38 12.25
C LEU A 97 1.01 5.00 11.34
N SER A 98 2.07 4.40 11.90
CA SER A 98 3.23 3.92 11.14
C SER A 98 2.85 2.80 10.18
N ASP A 99 2.09 1.81 10.65
CA ASP A 99 1.66 0.68 9.85
C ASP A 99 0.59 1.07 8.84
N LEU A 100 -0.27 2.04 9.18
CA LEU A 100 -1.15 2.69 8.21
C LEU A 100 -0.37 3.42 7.11
N GLY A 101 0.73 4.08 7.46
CA GLY A 101 1.64 4.71 6.49
C GLY A 101 2.26 3.69 5.54
N ARG A 102 2.73 2.56 6.07
CA ARG A 102 3.24 1.43 5.27
C ARG A 102 2.16 0.83 4.37
N LEU A 103 0.97 0.61 4.92
CA LEU A 103 -0.17 0.06 4.21
C LEU A 103 -0.65 0.99 3.08
N ALA A 104 -0.66 2.30 3.32
CA ALA A 104 -0.95 3.31 2.31
C ALA A 104 0.09 3.29 1.17
N ALA A 105 1.36 3.01 1.47
CA ALA A 105 2.41 2.93 0.46
C ALA A 105 2.30 1.68 -0.44
N THR A 106 1.57 0.63 -0.04
CA THR A 106 1.46 -0.62 -0.82
C THR A 106 0.78 -0.42 -2.16
N CYS A 107 -0.32 0.35 -2.22
CA CYS A 107 -1.07 0.55 -3.46
C CYS A 107 -1.89 1.83 -3.46
N ARG A 108 -2.17 2.36 -4.66
CA ARG A 108 -2.92 3.62 -4.84
C ARG A 108 -4.34 3.58 -4.26
N ARG A 109 -5.02 2.43 -4.35
CA ARG A 109 -6.40 2.28 -3.85
C ARG A 109 -6.43 2.36 -2.33
N MET A 110 -5.50 1.69 -1.66
CA MET A 110 -5.35 1.76 -0.21
C MET A 110 -4.92 3.15 0.24
N ASN A 111 -3.96 3.76 -0.47
CA ASN A 111 -3.57 5.14 -0.23
C ASN A 111 -4.77 6.10 -0.32
N LYS A 112 -5.62 5.94 -1.35
CA LYS A 112 -6.82 6.76 -1.50
C LYS A 112 -7.77 6.53 -0.32
N PHE A 113 -8.11 5.27 -0.02
CA PHE A 113 -9.02 4.93 1.08
C PHE A 113 -8.55 5.51 2.42
N ILE A 114 -7.29 5.30 2.79
CA ILE A 114 -6.73 5.81 4.04
C ILE A 114 -6.76 7.33 4.07
N ASN A 115 -6.38 8.02 3.01
CA ASN A 115 -6.31 9.49 3.01
C ASN A 115 -7.67 10.19 2.91
N THR A 116 -8.69 9.56 2.32
CA THR A 116 -10.02 10.18 2.12
C THR A 116 -11.06 9.75 3.15
N SER A 117 -10.81 8.70 3.93
CA SER A 117 -11.78 8.18 4.90
C SER A 117 -11.85 9.05 6.16
N GLU A 118 -12.80 9.99 6.18
CA GLU A 118 -13.03 10.85 7.34
C GLU A 118 -13.38 10.04 8.60
N ALA A 119 -14.17 8.97 8.45
CA ALA A 119 -14.58 8.11 9.54
C ALA A 119 -13.40 7.37 10.19
N LEU A 120 -12.40 6.96 9.40
CA LEU A 120 -11.16 6.36 9.92
C LEU A 120 -10.40 7.37 10.78
N TRP A 121 -10.13 8.55 10.23
CA TRP A 121 -9.37 9.58 10.94
C TRP A 121 -10.08 10.09 12.19
N ARG A 122 -11.40 10.25 12.15
CA ARG A 122 -12.17 10.64 13.32
C ARG A 122 -11.99 9.65 14.48
N ARG A 123 -11.97 8.33 14.20
CA ARG A 123 -11.79 7.28 15.21
C ARG A 123 -10.35 7.20 15.71
N LEU A 124 -9.37 7.26 14.81
CA LEU A 124 -7.96 7.29 15.21
C LEU A 124 -7.64 8.49 16.10
N THR A 125 -8.15 9.68 15.76
CA THR A 125 -7.99 10.88 16.58
C THR A 125 -8.73 10.78 17.92
N MET A 126 -9.82 10.00 18.01
CA MET A 126 -10.48 9.72 19.29
C MET A 126 -9.66 8.79 20.18
N ASN A 127 -9.02 7.77 19.61
CA ASN A 127 -8.22 6.80 20.35
C ASN A 127 -6.85 7.37 20.78
N LEU A 128 -6.24 8.20 19.95
CA LEU A 128 -4.91 8.79 20.19
C LEU A 128 -4.93 9.99 21.16
N LEU A 129 -6.09 10.61 21.39
CA LEU A 129 -6.19 11.79 22.25
C LEU A 129 -6.88 11.44 23.58
N PRO A 130 -6.24 11.69 24.73
CA PRO A 130 -6.93 11.63 26.01
C PRO A 130 -8.05 12.68 26.03
N ALA A 131 -9.20 12.36 26.61
CA ALA A 131 -10.40 13.19 26.55
C ALA A 131 -10.34 14.52 27.33
N THR A 132 -9.21 14.87 27.98
CA THR A 132 -9.23 15.80 29.13
C THR A 132 -8.08 16.81 29.26
N SER A 133 -7.17 17.00 28.30
CA SER A 133 -6.12 18.01 28.47
C SER A 133 -6.46 19.33 27.77
N ASN A 134 -6.83 20.35 28.52
CA ASN A 134 -7.13 21.72 28.04
C ASN A 134 -5.97 22.45 27.32
N GLU A 135 -4.85 21.79 27.04
CA GLU A 135 -3.71 22.32 26.27
C GLU A 135 -3.50 21.48 25.00
N TYR A 136 -4.35 21.70 24.02
CA TYR A 136 -4.26 21.06 22.70
C TYR A 136 -3.52 21.96 21.72
N ASN A 137 -2.18 22.02 21.85
CA ASN A 137 -1.34 22.85 20.99
C ASN A 137 -0.83 22.06 19.76
N SER A 138 -0.38 22.78 18.73
CA SER A 138 0.30 22.20 17.54
C SER A 138 1.44 21.24 17.91
N GLU A 139 2.09 21.48 19.05
CA GLU A 139 3.17 20.66 19.58
C GLU A 139 2.73 19.25 20.02
N THR A 140 1.49 19.08 20.49
CA THR A 140 0.90 17.77 20.82
C THR A 140 0.67 16.95 19.57
N ILE A 141 0.23 17.57 18.47
CA ILE A 141 0.08 16.91 17.17
C ILE A 141 1.44 16.44 16.64
N GLU A 142 2.45 17.31 16.66
CA GLU A 142 3.79 16.95 16.21
C GLU A 142 4.40 15.84 17.08
N ARG A 143 4.12 15.83 18.39
CA ARG A 143 4.56 14.76 19.30
C ARG A 143 3.92 13.42 18.95
N VAL A 144 2.59 13.38 18.77
CA VAL A 144 1.87 12.15 18.36
C VAL A 144 2.37 11.63 17.00
N ILE A 145 2.60 12.53 16.03
CA ILE A 145 3.16 12.16 14.72
C ILE A 145 4.61 11.67 14.85
N LYS A 146 5.39 12.24 15.77
CA LYS A 146 6.78 11.81 15.99
C LYS A 146 6.86 10.45 16.68
N GLU A 147 5.97 10.18 17.63
CA GLU A 147 5.90 8.93 18.39
C GLU A 147 5.35 7.77 17.55
N HIS A 148 4.28 8.01 16.79
CA HIS A 148 3.61 6.96 16.00
C HIS A 148 3.98 6.94 14.51
N GLY A 149 4.91 7.79 14.07
CA GLY A 149 5.39 7.86 12.69
C GLY A 149 4.54 8.75 11.77
N LYS A 150 5.00 8.92 10.52
CA LYS A 150 4.36 9.83 9.55
C LYS A 150 2.92 9.41 9.25
N CYS A 151 1.98 10.25 9.65
CA CYS A 151 0.57 10.15 9.29
C CYS A 151 0.37 10.32 7.77
N PRO A 152 -0.25 9.35 7.06
CA PRO A 152 -0.47 9.42 5.62
C PRO A 152 -1.23 10.67 5.15
N SER A 153 -2.27 11.13 5.86
CA SER A 153 -2.93 12.42 5.60
C SER A 153 -2.86 13.35 6.80
N ARG A 154 -1.69 13.95 6.99
CA ARG A 154 -1.47 15.04 7.97
C ARG A 154 -2.51 16.17 7.84
N ILE A 155 -2.99 16.43 6.63
CA ILE A 155 -4.03 17.45 6.35
C ILE A 155 -5.39 17.03 6.91
N ALA A 156 -5.84 15.80 6.65
CA ALA A 156 -7.12 15.32 7.18
C ALA A 156 -7.10 15.23 8.71
N PHE A 157 -5.97 14.79 9.27
CA PHE A 157 -5.76 14.77 10.71
C PHE A 157 -5.83 16.19 11.31
N LYS A 158 -5.11 17.17 10.75
CA LYS A 158 -5.14 18.57 11.20
C LYS A 158 -6.53 19.20 11.10
N ASN A 159 -7.22 19.04 9.97
CA ASN A 159 -8.54 19.62 9.77
C ASN A 159 -9.58 19.06 10.76
N LEU A 160 -9.59 17.74 10.98
CA LEU A 160 -10.49 17.12 11.96
C LEU A 160 -10.15 17.49 13.40
N TYR A 161 -8.86 17.72 13.68
CA TYR A 161 -8.39 18.19 14.98
C TYR A 161 -8.81 19.64 15.26
N GLU A 162 -8.65 20.56 14.30
CA GLU A 162 -9.06 21.96 14.41
C GLU A 162 -10.58 22.11 14.59
N VAL A 163 -11.36 21.31 13.86
CA VAL A 163 -12.82 21.26 14.01
C VAL A 163 -13.21 20.80 15.42
N ARG A 164 -12.51 19.79 15.98
CA ARG A 164 -12.79 19.29 17.33
C ARG A 164 -12.44 20.32 18.41
N ILE A 165 -11.30 21.01 18.30
CA ILE A 165 -10.95 22.10 19.23
C ILE A 165 -12.02 23.20 19.22
N SER A 166 -12.45 23.62 18.04
CA SER A 166 -13.48 24.65 17.88
C SER A 166 -14.81 24.24 18.53
N SER A 167 -15.17 22.95 18.43
CA SER A 167 -16.38 22.39 19.05
C SER A 167 -16.30 22.24 20.57
N LEU A 168 -15.10 22.05 21.13
CA LEU A 168 -14.86 21.94 22.58
C LEU A 168 -14.71 23.32 23.24
N SER A 169 -14.18 24.32 22.53
CA SER A 169 -14.05 25.71 23.01
C SER A 169 -15.38 26.49 22.98
N SER A 170 -16.41 25.95 22.32
CA SER A 170 -17.74 26.57 22.20
C SER A 170 -18.78 25.98 23.17
N ARG A 171 -18.34 25.15 24.13
CA ARG A 171 -19.15 24.59 25.23
C ARG A 171 -18.60 25.08 26.56
#